data_AF-A0A090MFZ7-F1
#
_entry.id   AF-A0A090MFZ7-F1
#
_cell.length_a   1.000
_cell.length_b   1.000
_cell.length_c   1.000
_cell.angle_alpha   90.00
_cell.angle_beta   90.00
_cell.angle_gamma   90.00
#
_symmetry.space_group_name_H-M   'P 1'
#
loop_
_entity.id
_entity.type
_entity.pdbx_description
1 polymer ?
#
loop_
_entity_poly.entity_id
_entity_poly.type
_entity_poly.pdbx_seq_one_letter_code
_entity_poly.pdbx_strand_id
1 'polypeptide(L)'
;MSSPPILDEIQVVTSYDDKSFLDERHSRRIWPDDSTRATVFPAEDDQGTSFEPFQVETREFHINTLPPTPLKLFQLFLPISLVEKWVVYTKIWVSWLKMNGWIDSWKTEMKRTSKLHKWEGPTASEVMTTIAVLIYMGVHKEKSIRSYWESPKPGAQRAEHSFVKFISYDNFQLIHRHLRPFDHTQVDETATLPRVFQGVEEWSEHIQAVSMQLFRPGSHLAIDECIIRYTGRSDVTTTIKSKPDPVGFKIWVIAQLGFFIHWLWHIKDAEHGAEKKKGLRQGRRRNP
;
A
#
# COMPACT_ATOMS: atom_id res chain seq x y z
N MET A 1 -1.60 -11.04 28.19
CA MET A 1 -2.08 -9.64 28.05
C MET A 1 -3.34 -9.72 27.22
N SER A 2 -4.48 -9.39 27.81
CA SER A 2 -5.79 -9.46 27.17
C SER A 2 -5.86 -8.42 26.06
N SER A 3 -6.26 -8.84 24.86
CA SER A 3 -6.59 -7.93 23.75
C SER A 3 -7.61 -6.89 24.22
N PRO A 4 -7.46 -5.60 23.89
CA PRO A 4 -8.51 -4.62 24.16
C PRO A 4 -9.84 -5.07 23.51
N PRO A 5 -11.00 -4.79 24.12
CA PRO A 5 -12.32 -5.25 23.68
C PRO A 5 -12.72 -4.82 22.26
N ILE A 6 -11.94 -3.92 21.63
CA ILE A 6 -12.07 -3.48 20.23
C ILE A 6 -11.70 -4.60 19.24
N LEU A 7 -10.83 -5.56 19.64
CA LEU A 7 -10.35 -6.62 18.76
C LEU A 7 -11.31 -7.78 18.58
N ASP A 8 -12.28 -7.97 19.49
CA ASP A 8 -13.24 -9.07 19.41
C ASP A 8 -14.42 -8.79 18.45
N GLU A 9 -14.55 -7.54 17.97
CA GLU A 9 -15.54 -7.11 16.96
C GLU A 9 -14.95 -7.03 15.53
N ILE A 10 -13.93 -7.81 15.20
CA ILE A 10 -13.58 -8.07 13.79
C ILE A 10 -14.60 -9.06 13.23
N GLN A 11 -15.86 -8.65 13.13
CA GLN A 11 -16.74 -9.22 12.12
C GLN A 11 -16.37 -8.52 10.81
N VAL A 12 -15.67 -9.25 9.96
CA VAL A 12 -15.51 -8.92 8.54
C VAL A 12 -16.91 -8.93 7.93
N VAL A 13 -17.62 -7.81 8.04
CA VAL A 13 -18.84 -7.55 7.26
C VAL A 13 -18.37 -6.92 5.95
N THR A 14 -17.80 -7.75 5.08
CA THR A 14 -17.64 -7.42 3.66
C THR A 14 -18.34 -8.48 2.83
N SER A 15 -19.66 -8.63 3.04
CA SER A 15 -20.53 -9.24 2.04
C SER A 15 -21.00 -8.22 0.99
N TYR A 16 -20.26 -7.11 0.82
CA TYR A 16 -20.61 -6.09 -0.15
C TYR A 16 -20.30 -6.63 -1.55
N ASP A 17 -21.36 -6.97 -2.28
CA ASP A 17 -21.28 -7.48 -3.65
C ASP A 17 -20.96 -6.34 -4.61
N ASP A 18 -19.65 -6.15 -4.86
CA ASP A 18 -19.08 -5.15 -5.77
C ASP A 18 -19.51 -5.35 -7.24
N LYS A 19 -20.22 -6.45 -7.55
CA LYS A 19 -20.74 -6.71 -8.91
C LYS A 19 -22.11 -6.08 -9.19
N SER A 20 -22.76 -5.48 -8.19
CA SER A 20 -24.14 -5.01 -8.32
C SER A 20 -24.31 -3.70 -9.13
N PHE A 21 -23.23 -2.95 -9.41
CA PHE A 21 -23.31 -1.64 -10.07
C PHE A 21 -22.55 -1.53 -11.41
N LEU A 22 -21.94 -2.61 -11.91
CA LEU A 22 -20.99 -2.53 -13.03
C LEU A 22 -21.38 -3.50 -14.18
N ASP A 23 -22.22 -3.05 -15.11
CA ASP A 23 -22.47 -3.71 -16.41
C ASP A 23 -21.77 -2.93 -17.53
N GLU A 24 -20.81 -3.57 -18.21
CA GLU A 24 -19.97 -2.99 -19.27
C GLU A 24 -20.73 -2.61 -20.56
N ARG A 25 -21.95 -3.12 -20.77
CA ARG A 25 -22.77 -2.78 -21.95
C ARG A 25 -23.08 -1.30 -22.06
N HIS A 26 -22.89 -0.59 -20.95
CA HIS A 26 -23.21 0.80 -20.74
C HIS A 26 -21.96 1.51 -20.23
N SER A 27 -20.84 1.58 -20.96
CA SER A 27 -19.73 2.45 -20.55
C SER A 27 -18.91 3.02 -21.72
N ARG A 28 -18.39 4.24 -21.57
CA ARG A 28 -17.55 4.95 -22.54
C ARG A 28 -16.33 5.56 -21.85
N ARG A 29 -15.19 5.48 -22.54
CA ARG A 29 -13.94 6.11 -22.13
C ARG A 29 -14.05 7.64 -22.12
N ILE A 30 -13.71 8.27 -21.00
CA ILE A 30 -13.86 9.73 -20.80
C ILE A 30 -12.74 10.50 -21.51
N TRP A 31 -11.49 10.05 -21.40
CA TRP A 31 -10.35 10.72 -22.05
C TRP A 31 -9.56 9.78 -22.98
N PRO A 32 -8.92 10.29 -24.04
CA PRO A 32 -8.13 9.45 -24.97
C PRO A 32 -6.88 8.82 -24.33
N ASP A 33 -6.29 9.50 -23.34
CA ASP A 33 -5.07 9.14 -22.63
C ASP A 33 -5.32 8.57 -21.23
N ASP A 34 -6.56 8.64 -20.75
CA ASP A 34 -7.02 8.00 -19.53
C ASP A 34 -7.89 6.79 -19.83
N SER A 35 -7.73 5.81 -18.98
CA SER A 35 -8.56 4.63 -18.84
C SER A 35 -9.95 4.82 -18.29
N THR A 36 -10.20 5.93 -17.60
CA THR A 36 -11.46 6.14 -16.87
C THR A 36 -12.64 5.98 -17.82
N ARG A 37 -13.54 5.06 -17.48
CA ARG A 37 -14.79 4.81 -18.19
C ARG A 37 -15.94 5.37 -17.36
N ALA A 38 -16.79 6.16 -17.98
CA ALA A 38 -18.08 6.54 -17.42
C ALA A 38 -19.12 5.51 -17.87
N THR A 39 -20.07 5.17 -17.01
CA THR A 39 -21.25 4.43 -17.41
C THR A 39 -22.07 5.24 -18.43
N VAL A 40 -22.56 4.59 -19.48
CA VAL A 40 -23.40 5.07 -20.58
C VAL A 40 -24.69 4.29 -20.53
N PHE A 41 -25.52 4.62 -19.55
CA PHE A 41 -26.90 4.14 -19.54
C PHE A 41 -27.64 4.82 -20.71
N PRO A 42 -28.55 4.12 -21.42
CA PRO A 42 -29.52 4.79 -22.25
C PRO A 42 -30.20 5.85 -21.39
N ALA A 43 -30.48 7.02 -21.96
CA ALA A 43 -31.28 8.00 -21.26
C ALA A 43 -32.60 7.32 -20.87
N GLU A 44 -32.94 7.34 -19.58
CA GLU A 44 -34.24 6.90 -19.13
C GLU A 44 -35.31 7.69 -19.90
N ASP A 45 -36.26 6.97 -20.51
CA ASP A 45 -37.33 7.56 -21.34
C ASP A 45 -38.32 8.36 -20.47
N ASP A 46 -38.35 8.08 -19.17
CA ASP A 46 -39.09 8.74 -18.11
C ASP A 46 -38.27 9.89 -17.49
N GLN A 47 -37.81 10.83 -18.32
CA GLN A 47 -37.33 12.10 -17.81
C GLN A 47 -38.50 12.90 -17.23
N GLY A 48 -38.60 12.91 -15.90
CA GLY A 48 -39.40 13.90 -15.20
C GLY A 48 -38.97 15.31 -15.61
N THR A 49 -39.92 16.20 -15.86
CA THR A 49 -39.64 17.62 -16.20
C THR A 49 -39.11 18.42 -15.01
N SER A 50 -39.01 17.80 -13.83
CA SER A 50 -38.60 18.40 -12.56
C SER A 50 -37.51 17.56 -11.90
N PHE A 51 -36.36 18.18 -11.62
CA PHE A 51 -35.36 17.62 -10.73
C PHE A 51 -35.73 18.00 -9.30
N GLU A 52 -36.12 17.02 -8.49
CA GLU A 52 -36.23 17.17 -7.04
C GLU A 52 -34.92 16.67 -6.41
N PRO A 53 -34.04 17.57 -5.92
CA PRO A 53 -32.79 17.13 -5.34
C PRO A 53 -33.08 16.30 -4.09
N PHE A 54 -32.47 15.12 -4.00
CA PHE A 54 -32.46 14.34 -2.77
C PHE A 54 -31.86 15.20 -1.66
N GLN A 55 -32.68 15.59 -0.68
CA GLN A 55 -32.24 16.41 0.45
C GLN A 55 -31.49 15.51 1.43
N VAL A 56 -30.16 15.55 1.35
CA VAL A 56 -29.29 14.88 2.33
C VAL A 56 -29.07 15.81 3.49
N GLU A 57 -29.50 15.42 4.69
CA GLU A 57 -29.18 16.17 5.90
C GLU A 57 -27.65 16.19 6.11
N THR A 58 -27.13 17.37 6.38
CA THR A 58 -25.71 17.54 6.70
C THR A 58 -25.42 16.93 8.06
N ARG A 59 -24.51 15.95 8.06
CA ARG A 59 -23.99 15.28 9.24
C ARG A 59 -22.51 15.65 9.40
N GLU A 60 -22.15 16.03 10.62
CA GLU A 60 -20.76 16.17 11.02
C GLU A 60 -20.06 14.81 11.07
N PHE A 61 -18.76 14.78 10.80
CA PHE A 61 -17.98 13.57 11.03
C PHE A 61 -17.80 13.35 12.54
N HIS A 62 -17.52 12.11 12.91
CA HIS A 62 -17.29 11.75 14.30
C HIS A 62 -16.04 10.89 14.42
N ILE A 63 -15.11 11.33 15.28
CA ILE A 63 -13.93 10.55 15.64
C ILE A 63 -14.23 9.83 16.96
N ASN A 64 -14.17 8.51 16.94
CA ASN A 64 -14.35 7.69 18.12
C ASN A 64 -13.20 7.91 19.13
N THR A 65 -13.40 7.53 20.38
CA THR A 65 -12.40 7.71 21.45
C THR A 65 -11.06 7.10 21.07
N LEU A 66 -10.03 7.94 20.98
CA LEU A 66 -8.68 7.53 20.62
C LEU A 66 -7.93 6.95 21.84
N PRO A 67 -6.97 6.03 21.62
CA PRO A 67 -6.07 5.59 22.66
C PRO A 67 -5.26 6.76 23.26
N PRO A 68 -4.83 6.66 24.52
CA PRO A 68 -4.23 7.79 25.25
C PRO A 68 -2.81 8.16 24.79
N THR A 69 -2.18 7.37 23.92
CA THR A 69 -0.82 7.66 23.44
C THR A 69 -0.70 7.47 21.93
N PRO A 70 0.15 8.26 21.24
CA PRO A 70 0.39 8.09 19.81
C PRO A 70 0.90 6.70 19.44
N LEU A 71 1.71 6.07 20.30
CA LEU A 71 2.19 4.70 20.08
C LEU A 71 1.03 3.69 20.09
N LYS A 72 0.09 3.81 21.04
CA LYS A 72 -1.08 2.93 21.07
C LYS A 72 -1.99 3.14 19.87
N LEU A 73 -2.15 4.39 19.43
CA LEU A 73 -2.88 4.69 18.19
C LEU A 73 -2.20 4.05 16.97
N PHE A 74 -0.88 4.18 16.83
CA PHE A 74 -0.12 3.55 15.76
C PHE A 74 -0.25 2.02 15.78
N GLN A 75 -0.22 1.41 16.97
CA GLN A 75 -0.37 -0.04 17.14
C GLN A 75 -1.78 -0.55 16.79
N LEU A 76 -2.78 0.31 16.67
CA LEU A 76 -4.05 -0.08 16.07
C LEU A 76 -3.86 -0.37 14.57
N PHE A 77 -3.14 0.49 13.84
CA PHE A 77 -2.89 0.33 12.40
C PHE A 77 -1.81 -0.70 12.06
N LEU A 78 -0.90 -0.99 12.99
CA LEU A 78 0.11 -2.02 12.85
C LEU A 78 0.20 -2.85 14.14
N PRO A 79 -0.70 -3.82 14.33
CA PRO A 79 -0.73 -4.64 15.53
C PRO A 79 0.46 -5.59 15.58
N ILE A 80 0.93 -5.90 16.80
CA ILE A 80 2.09 -6.78 17.01
C ILE A 80 1.85 -8.17 16.41
N SER A 81 0.62 -8.68 16.47
CA SER A 81 0.25 -9.97 15.87
C SER A 81 0.48 -10.01 14.35
N LEU A 82 0.20 -8.92 13.63
CA LEU A 82 0.47 -8.82 12.19
C LEU A 82 1.99 -8.81 11.93
N VAL A 83 2.74 -8.07 12.75
CA VAL A 83 4.21 -8.04 12.68
C VAL A 83 4.82 -9.42 12.97
N GLU A 84 4.26 -10.18 13.90
CA GLU A 84 4.68 -11.55 14.18
C GLU A 84 4.46 -12.47 12.98
N LYS A 85 3.36 -12.32 12.23
CA LYS A 85 3.17 -13.02 10.94
C LYS A 85 4.28 -12.63 9.94
N TRP A 86 4.59 -11.34 9.81
CA TRP A 86 5.65 -10.87 8.90
C TRP A 86 7.01 -11.46 9.25
N VAL A 87 7.32 -11.61 10.55
CA VAL A 87 8.54 -12.28 11.01
C VAL A 87 8.57 -13.73 10.52
N VAL A 88 7.48 -14.48 10.68
CA VAL A 88 7.37 -15.86 10.20
C VAL A 88 7.60 -15.93 8.69
N TYR A 89 6.87 -15.13 7.91
CA TYR A 89 6.98 -15.11 6.45
C TYR A 89 8.40 -14.73 5.98
N THR A 90 9.01 -13.75 6.64
CA THR A 90 10.38 -13.32 6.35
C THR A 90 11.38 -14.44 6.61
N LYS A 91 11.23 -15.18 7.72
CA LYS A 91 12.11 -16.31 8.06
C LYS A 91 12.00 -17.46 7.06
N ILE A 92 10.79 -17.82 6.65
CA ILE A 92 10.57 -18.84 5.61
C ILE A 92 11.25 -18.39 4.30
N TRP A 93 11.03 -17.14 3.89
CA TRP A 93 11.64 -16.58 2.68
C TRP A 93 13.18 -16.59 2.72
N VAL A 94 13.78 -16.17 3.83
CA VAL A 94 15.23 -16.18 4.02
C VAL A 94 15.78 -17.61 3.98
N SER A 95 15.05 -18.57 4.55
CA SER A 95 15.45 -19.98 4.53
C SER A 95 15.46 -20.52 3.09
N TRP A 96 14.40 -20.23 2.33
CA TRP A 96 14.31 -20.57 0.92
C TRP A 96 15.46 -19.95 0.10
N LEU A 97 15.77 -18.68 0.33
CA LEU A 97 16.89 -17.99 -0.32
C LEU A 97 18.24 -18.67 -0.06
N LYS A 98 18.52 -19.03 1.19
CA LYS A 98 19.76 -19.75 1.57
C LYS A 98 19.86 -21.11 0.90
N MET A 99 18.79 -21.90 0.92
CA MET A 99 18.75 -23.24 0.32
C MET A 99 19.02 -23.21 -1.19
N ASN A 100 18.58 -22.14 -1.86
CA ASN A 100 18.74 -21.99 -3.31
C ASN A 100 19.96 -21.14 -3.72
N GLY A 101 20.77 -20.67 -2.76
CA GLY A 101 21.95 -19.85 -3.05
C GLY A 101 21.64 -18.46 -3.60
N TRP A 102 20.47 -17.89 -3.30
CA TRP A 102 20.03 -16.58 -3.80
C TRP A 102 20.06 -15.50 -2.70
N ILE A 103 20.45 -14.26 -3.03
CA ILE A 103 20.43 -13.12 -2.09
C ILE A 103 19.17 -12.24 -2.21
N ASP A 104 18.31 -12.47 -3.21
CA ASP A 104 17.04 -11.75 -3.38
C ASP A 104 16.10 -12.48 -4.35
N SER A 105 14.91 -11.90 -4.55
CA SER A 105 13.88 -12.36 -5.48
C SER A 105 14.27 -12.27 -6.96
N TRP A 106 15.37 -11.58 -7.29
CA TRP A 106 15.89 -11.49 -8.66
C TRP A 106 16.82 -12.66 -9.00
N LYS A 107 16.94 -13.66 -8.12
CA LYS A 107 17.85 -14.80 -8.26
C LYS A 107 19.30 -14.34 -8.44
N THR A 108 19.67 -13.29 -7.73
CA THR A 108 21.07 -12.86 -7.65
C THR A 108 21.84 -13.87 -6.80
N GLU A 109 22.96 -14.38 -7.28
CA GLU A 109 23.76 -15.39 -6.56
C GLU A 109 24.29 -14.85 -5.23
N MET A 110 24.17 -15.67 -4.18
CA MET A 110 24.66 -15.34 -2.85
C MET A 110 26.16 -15.62 -2.73
N LYS A 111 26.94 -14.53 -2.62
CA LYS A 111 28.38 -14.63 -2.35
C LYS A 111 28.66 -15.32 -1.01
N ARG A 112 29.82 -16.00 -0.91
CA ARG A 112 30.30 -16.65 0.33
C ARG A 112 30.41 -15.68 1.53
N THR A 113 30.68 -14.40 1.27
CA THR A 113 30.80 -13.34 2.28
C THR A 113 29.48 -12.68 2.64
N SER A 114 28.36 -13.14 2.09
CA SER A 114 27.04 -12.56 2.37
C SER A 114 26.71 -12.65 3.86
N LYS A 115 26.27 -11.53 4.44
CA LYS A 115 25.78 -11.47 5.82
C LYS A 115 24.52 -12.31 6.01
N LEU A 116 23.78 -12.54 4.93
CA LEU A 116 22.56 -13.34 4.93
C LEU A 116 22.81 -14.76 5.45
N HIS A 117 23.97 -15.37 5.16
CA HIS A 117 24.34 -16.72 5.65
C HIS A 117 24.16 -16.85 7.18
N LYS A 118 24.63 -15.86 7.93
CA LYS A 118 24.63 -15.84 9.40
C LYS A 118 23.33 -15.28 10.01
N TRP A 119 22.41 -14.77 9.18
CA TRP A 119 21.21 -14.11 9.67
C TRP A 119 20.04 -15.08 9.81
N GLU A 120 19.44 -15.18 11.00
CA GLU A 120 18.33 -16.09 11.30
C GLU A 120 16.95 -15.48 10.98
N GLY A 121 16.94 -14.26 10.46
CA GLY A 121 15.74 -13.45 10.27
C GLY A 121 15.47 -12.53 11.46
N PRO A 122 14.45 -11.67 11.37
CA PRO A 122 14.18 -10.66 12.39
C PRO A 122 13.36 -11.20 13.56
N THR A 123 13.35 -10.43 14.64
CA THR A 123 12.36 -10.46 15.72
C THR A 123 11.29 -9.40 15.48
N ALA A 124 10.12 -9.52 16.14
CA ALA A 124 9.05 -8.53 16.02
C ALA A 124 9.50 -7.13 16.49
N SER A 125 10.34 -7.06 17.53
CA SER A 125 10.93 -5.81 18.02
C SER A 125 11.83 -5.15 16.97
N GLU A 126 12.66 -5.93 16.26
CA GLU A 126 13.53 -5.39 15.20
C GLU A 126 12.75 -4.92 13.98
N VAL A 127 11.65 -5.61 13.63
CA VAL A 127 10.74 -5.14 12.57
C VAL A 127 10.08 -3.81 12.99
N MET A 128 9.50 -3.74 14.19
CA MET A 128 8.90 -2.49 14.70
C MET A 128 9.92 -1.35 14.79
N THR A 129 11.14 -1.65 15.24
CA THR A 129 12.25 -0.67 15.26
C THR A 129 12.60 -0.21 13.86
N THR A 130 12.64 -1.11 12.88
CA THR A 130 12.87 -0.76 11.46
C THR A 130 11.78 0.16 10.93
N ILE A 131 10.51 -0.09 11.25
CA ILE A 131 9.40 0.80 10.89
C ILE A 131 9.53 2.18 11.55
N ALA A 132 9.86 2.22 12.85
CA ALA A 132 10.10 3.48 13.56
C ALA A 132 11.25 4.28 12.94
N VAL A 133 12.33 3.61 12.54
CA VAL A 133 13.45 4.22 11.81
C VAL A 133 12.99 4.82 10.48
N LEU A 134 12.17 4.10 9.70
CA LEU A 134 11.65 4.61 8.42
C LEU A 134 10.76 5.85 8.61
N ILE A 135 9.91 5.86 9.65
CA ILE A 135 9.10 7.04 10.01
C ILE A 135 10.01 8.22 10.36
N TYR A 136 11.04 8.00 11.19
CA TYR A 136 11.99 9.04 11.56
C TYR A 136 12.75 9.58 10.34
N MET A 137 13.21 8.71 9.43
CA MET A 137 13.84 9.14 8.16
C MET A 137 12.88 9.95 7.28
N GLY A 138 11.57 9.74 7.41
CA GLY A 138 10.53 10.54 6.78
C GLY A 138 10.57 12.00 7.24
N VAL A 139 10.73 12.22 8.55
CA VAL A 139 10.69 13.54 9.22
C VAL A 139 12.06 14.22 9.24
N HIS A 140 13.11 13.49 9.59
CA HIS A 140 14.46 14.00 9.77
C HIS A 140 15.37 13.51 8.64
N LYS A 141 15.76 14.40 7.73
CA LYS A 141 16.59 14.05 6.57
C LYS A 141 18.07 14.13 6.90
N GLU A 142 18.78 13.05 6.62
CA GLU A 142 20.24 12.97 6.66
C GLU A 142 20.81 12.83 5.24
N LYS A 143 22.11 13.13 5.10
CA LYS A 143 22.84 13.02 3.83
C LYS A 143 22.87 11.60 3.24
N SER A 144 22.74 10.58 4.09
CA SER A 144 22.74 9.18 3.68
C SER A 144 22.05 8.31 4.72
N ILE A 145 21.54 7.14 4.30
CA ILE A 145 20.95 6.15 5.21
C ILE A 145 21.95 5.71 6.29
N ARG A 146 23.25 5.62 5.96
CA ARG A 146 24.28 5.22 6.94
C ARG A 146 24.50 6.27 8.02
N SER A 147 24.24 7.55 7.73
CA SER A 147 24.51 8.65 8.65
C SER A 147 23.64 8.60 9.92
N TYR A 148 22.47 7.98 9.87
CA TYR A 148 21.63 7.71 11.05
C TYR A 148 22.27 6.72 12.06
N TRP A 149 23.31 5.98 11.67
CA TRP A 149 24.08 5.06 12.52
C TRP A 149 25.48 5.56 12.87
N GLU A 150 25.80 6.82 12.57
CA GLU A 150 27.09 7.39 12.98
C GLU A 150 26.97 8.06 14.36
N SER A 151 28.01 7.92 15.20
CA SER A 151 28.05 8.64 16.48
C SER A 151 28.08 10.16 16.28
N PRO A 152 27.50 10.95 17.21
CA PRO A 152 27.68 12.39 17.24
C PRO A 152 29.18 12.74 17.29
N LYS A 153 29.62 13.68 16.44
CA LYS A 153 30.97 14.24 16.52
C LYS A 153 30.91 15.62 17.17
N PRO A 154 31.90 16.03 17.98
CA PRO A 154 31.96 17.39 18.52
C PRO A 154 31.84 18.42 17.40
N GLY A 155 30.92 19.39 17.54
CA GLY A 155 30.70 20.47 16.58
C GLY A 155 29.83 20.14 15.35
N ALA A 156 29.32 18.91 15.22
CA ALA A 156 28.39 18.55 14.14
C ALA A 156 26.96 18.38 14.67
N GLN A 157 26.01 19.17 14.16
CA GLN A 157 24.58 18.85 14.30
C GLN A 157 24.29 17.58 13.49
N ARG A 158 23.73 16.56 14.14
CA ARG A 158 23.35 15.26 13.55
C ARG A 158 22.01 14.84 14.13
N ALA A 159 21.41 13.78 13.56
CA ALA A 159 20.24 13.10 14.08
C ALA A 159 20.26 13.05 15.61
N GLU A 160 19.27 13.70 16.20
CA GLU A 160 19.07 13.80 17.65
C GLU A 160 18.93 12.42 18.31
N HIS A 161 18.51 11.42 17.52
CA HIS A 161 18.27 10.06 17.96
C HIS A 161 19.13 9.07 17.17
N SER A 162 20.20 8.58 17.78
CA SER A 162 21.03 7.53 17.19
C SER A 162 20.37 6.15 17.33
N PHE A 163 20.21 5.42 16.21
CA PHE A 163 19.61 4.09 16.20
C PHE A 163 20.55 2.96 16.59
N VAL A 164 21.84 3.25 16.74
CA VAL A 164 22.90 2.26 17.00
C VAL A 164 22.59 1.39 18.23
N LYS A 165 21.88 1.94 19.22
CA LYS A 165 21.50 1.24 20.45
C LYS A 165 20.29 0.29 20.27
N PHE A 166 19.49 0.47 19.23
CA PHE A 166 18.23 -0.26 19.03
C PHE A 166 18.34 -1.31 17.92
N ILE A 167 19.06 -1.00 16.84
CA ILE A 167 19.26 -1.92 15.73
C ILE A 167 20.59 -1.61 15.06
N SER A 168 21.35 -2.64 14.66
CA SER A 168 22.57 -2.42 13.89
C SER A 168 22.25 -2.02 12.45
N TYR A 169 23.14 -1.27 11.81
CA TYR A 169 22.98 -0.88 10.39
C TYR A 169 22.81 -2.11 9.49
N ASP A 170 23.58 -3.16 9.75
CA ASP A 170 23.53 -4.40 8.98
C ASP A 170 22.19 -5.13 9.12
N ASN A 171 21.65 -5.20 10.33
CA ASN A 171 20.38 -5.84 10.58
C ASN A 171 19.23 -5.02 9.96
N PHE A 172 19.27 -3.70 10.08
CA PHE A 172 18.33 -2.81 9.38
C PHE A 172 18.35 -3.04 7.87
N GLN A 173 19.54 -3.13 7.24
CA GLN A 173 19.66 -3.39 5.82
C GLN A 173 19.10 -4.77 5.42
N LEU A 174 19.33 -5.80 6.23
CA LEU A 174 18.79 -7.14 6.00
C LEU A 174 17.26 -7.14 6.11
N ILE A 175 16.69 -6.52 7.15
CA ILE A 175 15.24 -6.41 7.32
C ILE A 175 14.63 -5.61 6.17
N HIS A 176 15.14 -4.41 5.90
CA HIS A 176 14.64 -3.54 4.83
C HIS A 176 14.63 -4.24 3.46
N ARG A 177 15.57 -5.15 3.20
CA ARG A 177 15.66 -5.91 1.94
C ARG A 177 14.74 -7.15 1.92
N HIS A 178 14.63 -7.85 3.04
CA HIS A 178 14.04 -9.19 3.09
C HIS A 178 12.67 -9.28 3.74
N LEU A 179 12.19 -8.22 4.40
CA LEU A 179 10.87 -8.19 5.03
C LEU A 179 9.79 -8.65 4.05
N ARG A 180 8.92 -9.54 4.52
CA ARG A 180 7.76 -10.06 3.79
C ARG A 180 6.51 -9.83 4.63
N PRO A 181 5.65 -8.87 4.24
CA PRO A 181 4.37 -8.66 4.90
C PRO A 181 3.29 -9.68 4.51
N PHE A 182 3.66 -10.74 3.76
CA PHE A 182 2.76 -11.75 3.23
C PHE A 182 3.46 -13.11 3.11
N ASP A 183 2.68 -14.19 3.04
CA ASP A 183 3.19 -15.52 2.72
C ASP A 183 3.50 -15.63 1.21
N HIS A 184 4.79 -15.62 0.87
CA HIS A 184 5.24 -15.73 -0.51
C HIS A 184 4.90 -17.05 -1.21
N THR A 185 4.46 -18.07 -0.46
CA THR A 185 4.03 -19.38 -1.01
C THR A 185 2.56 -19.40 -1.40
N GLN A 186 1.77 -18.44 -0.91
CA GLN A 186 0.32 -18.37 -1.13
C GLN A 186 -0.08 -17.31 -2.17
N VAL A 187 0.87 -16.84 -2.97
CA VAL A 187 0.55 -15.90 -4.06
C VAL A 187 -0.22 -16.64 -5.14
N ASP A 188 -1.43 -16.15 -5.43
CA ASP A 188 -2.25 -16.66 -6.51
C ASP A 188 -1.95 -15.91 -7.81
N GLU A 189 -1.21 -16.54 -8.71
CA GLU A 189 -0.87 -15.96 -10.02
C GLU A 189 -2.08 -15.88 -10.97
N THR A 190 -3.20 -16.52 -10.63
CA THR A 190 -4.44 -16.52 -11.40
C THR A 190 -5.44 -15.47 -10.92
N ALA A 191 -5.22 -14.88 -9.75
CA ALA A 191 -6.08 -13.85 -9.19
C ALA A 191 -6.03 -12.57 -10.03
N THR A 192 -7.18 -11.89 -10.12
CA THR A 192 -7.27 -10.56 -10.75
C THR A 192 -6.40 -9.52 -10.03
N LEU A 193 -6.25 -9.67 -8.71
CA LEU A 193 -5.40 -8.79 -7.91
C LEU A 193 -3.92 -9.10 -8.20
N PRO A 194 -3.12 -8.14 -8.69
CA PRO A 194 -1.71 -8.37 -8.98
C PRO A 194 -0.89 -8.77 -7.74
N ARG A 195 0.14 -9.61 -7.94
CA ARG A 195 1.06 -10.08 -6.90
C ARG A 195 1.57 -9.01 -5.94
N VAL A 196 1.88 -7.81 -6.45
CA VAL A 196 2.39 -6.71 -5.60
C VAL A 196 1.34 -6.20 -4.61
N PHE A 197 0.06 -6.21 -4.98
CA PHE A 197 -1.03 -5.80 -4.10
C PHE A 197 -1.44 -6.95 -3.17
N GLN A 198 -1.50 -8.19 -3.66
CA GLN A 198 -1.66 -9.38 -2.79
C GLN A 198 -0.64 -9.39 -1.64
N GLY A 199 0.60 -8.98 -1.93
CA GLY A 199 1.66 -8.94 -0.94
C GLY A 199 1.49 -7.92 0.20
N VAL A 200 0.56 -6.98 0.08
CA VAL A 200 0.27 -5.96 1.11
C VAL A 200 -1.20 -5.92 1.51
N GLU A 201 -2.05 -6.76 0.91
CA GLU A 201 -3.50 -6.69 1.04
C GLU A 201 -3.97 -6.82 2.48
N GLU A 202 -3.47 -7.83 3.21
CA GLU A 202 -3.84 -8.06 4.61
C GLU A 202 -3.59 -6.80 5.48
N TRP A 203 -2.47 -6.12 5.25
CA TRP A 203 -2.18 -4.89 5.98
C TRP A 203 -3.04 -3.72 5.51
N SER A 204 -3.27 -3.62 4.20
CA SER A 204 -4.14 -2.60 3.59
C SER A 204 -5.56 -2.69 4.14
N GLU A 205 -6.18 -3.86 4.10
CA GLU A 205 -7.51 -4.13 4.67
C GLU A 205 -7.55 -3.80 6.17
N HIS A 206 -6.51 -4.19 6.92
CA HIS A 206 -6.42 -3.88 8.34
C HIS A 206 -6.38 -2.38 8.62
N ILE A 207 -5.59 -1.59 7.88
CA ILE A 207 -5.53 -0.14 8.05
C ILE A 207 -6.91 0.48 7.75
N GLN A 208 -7.57 0.04 6.67
CA GLN A 208 -8.90 0.55 6.29
C GLN A 208 -9.98 0.21 7.33
N ALA A 209 -9.96 -1.02 7.87
CA ALA A 209 -10.85 -1.43 8.94
C ALA A 209 -10.67 -0.54 10.18
N VAL A 210 -9.42 -0.29 10.58
CA VAL A 210 -9.11 0.60 11.71
C VAL A 210 -9.53 2.04 11.41
N SER A 211 -9.31 2.54 10.18
CA SER A 211 -9.76 3.87 9.77
C SER A 211 -11.27 4.02 9.91
N MET A 212 -12.05 3.04 9.42
CA MET A 212 -13.51 3.02 9.53
C MET A 212 -14.02 2.88 10.97
N GLN A 213 -13.27 2.18 11.83
CA GLN A 213 -13.58 2.10 13.26
C GLN A 213 -13.28 3.39 14.01
N LEU A 214 -12.23 4.14 13.63
CA LEU A 214 -11.86 5.37 14.32
C LEU A 214 -12.62 6.60 13.80
N PHE A 215 -12.96 6.61 12.51
CA PHE A 215 -13.50 7.77 11.82
C PHE A 215 -14.83 7.43 11.15
N ARG A 216 -15.93 7.95 11.70
CA ARG A 216 -17.24 7.92 11.06
C ARG A 216 -17.36 9.14 10.14
N PRO A 217 -17.43 8.96 8.81
CA PRO A 217 -17.45 10.08 7.87
C PRO A 217 -18.68 10.97 8.05
N GLY A 218 -18.55 12.26 7.75
CA GLY A 218 -19.66 13.20 7.64
C GLY A 218 -20.28 13.18 6.25
N SER A 219 -21.11 14.19 5.93
CA SER A 219 -21.73 14.32 4.59
C SER A 219 -20.78 14.89 3.53
N HIS A 220 -19.62 15.44 3.91
CA HIS A 220 -18.68 16.09 2.99
C HIS A 220 -17.44 15.21 2.77
N LEU A 221 -17.50 14.37 1.74
CA LEU A 221 -16.44 13.42 1.38
C LEU A 221 -15.80 13.82 0.05
N ALA A 222 -14.50 13.57 -0.07
CA ALA A 222 -13.76 13.70 -1.32
C ALA A 222 -13.36 12.32 -1.83
N ILE A 223 -13.67 12.03 -3.08
CA ILE A 223 -13.19 10.84 -3.79
C ILE A 223 -12.27 11.33 -4.90
N ASP A 224 -11.02 10.89 -4.88
CA ASP A 224 -10.03 11.28 -5.89
C ASP A 224 -8.95 10.20 -6.05
N GLU A 225 -8.13 10.36 -7.08
CA GLU A 225 -7.06 9.46 -7.46
C GLU A 225 -5.75 9.90 -6.81
N CYS A 226 -5.11 8.95 -6.14
CA CYS A 226 -3.80 9.15 -5.52
C CYS A 226 -2.73 8.28 -6.21
N ILE A 227 -1.50 8.77 -6.23
CA ILE A 227 -0.33 8.05 -6.72
C ILE A 227 0.59 7.77 -5.54
N ILE A 228 0.83 6.48 -5.26
CA ILE A 228 1.92 6.04 -4.39
C ILE A 228 3.17 5.97 -5.27
N ARG A 229 4.03 6.99 -5.16
CA ARG A 229 5.24 7.10 -5.98
C ARG A 229 6.07 5.83 -5.92
N TYR A 230 6.33 5.24 -7.10
CA TYR A 230 7.20 4.10 -7.24
C TYR A 230 7.82 4.09 -8.64
N THR A 231 9.16 4.11 -8.70
CA THR A 231 9.91 4.20 -9.97
C THR A 231 10.65 2.89 -10.31
N GLY A 232 10.45 1.84 -9.52
CA GLY A 232 10.99 0.51 -9.80
C GLY A 232 10.25 -0.19 -10.95
N ARG A 233 10.74 -1.37 -11.33
CA ARG A 233 10.11 -2.20 -12.36
C ARG A 233 8.86 -2.86 -11.80
N SER A 234 7.70 -2.42 -12.26
CA SER A 234 6.43 -3.10 -12.02
C SER A 234 5.49 -2.88 -13.19
N ASP A 235 4.84 -3.96 -13.59
CA ASP A 235 3.79 -4.05 -14.62
C ASP A 235 2.54 -3.24 -14.28
N VAL A 236 2.23 -3.05 -12.98
CA VAL A 236 1.02 -2.33 -12.53
C VAL A 236 1.20 -0.82 -12.30
N THR A 237 2.41 -0.27 -12.49
CA THR A 237 2.67 1.17 -12.28
C THR A 237 2.05 2.07 -13.36
N THR A 238 1.26 3.06 -12.97
CA THR A 238 0.61 4.00 -13.90
C THR A 238 1.38 5.30 -14.01
N THR A 239 1.21 5.99 -15.14
CA THR A 239 1.78 7.33 -15.35
C THR A 239 0.68 8.36 -15.52
N ILE A 240 0.55 9.31 -14.61
CA ILE A 240 -0.38 10.45 -14.70
C ILE A 240 0.44 11.73 -14.90
N LYS A 241 0.48 12.23 -16.13
CA LYS A 241 1.37 13.34 -16.52
C LYS A 241 1.10 14.65 -15.77
N SER A 242 -0.10 14.84 -15.25
CA SER A 242 -0.53 16.06 -14.54
C SER A 242 -0.16 16.09 -13.06
N LYS A 243 0.31 14.98 -12.47
CA LYS A 243 0.66 14.91 -11.03
C LYS A 243 2.16 15.21 -10.83
N PRO A 244 2.57 15.82 -9.69
CA PRO A 244 3.97 16.16 -9.40
C PRO A 244 4.92 14.95 -9.44
N ASP A 245 4.44 13.82 -8.92
CA ASP A 245 5.08 12.51 -9.04
C ASP A 245 4.28 11.67 -10.04
N PRO A 246 4.63 11.70 -11.34
CA PRO A 246 3.75 11.17 -12.35
C PRO A 246 3.74 9.64 -12.39
N VAL A 247 4.67 8.93 -11.74
CA VAL A 247 4.82 7.46 -11.85
C VAL A 247 4.70 6.77 -10.50
N GLY A 248 3.80 5.80 -10.41
CA GLY A 248 3.62 4.99 -9.22
C GLY A 248 2.42 4.06 -9.27
N PHE A 249 2.01 3.52 -8.12
CA PHE A 249 0.77 2.75 -8.01
C PHE A 249 -0.40 3.74 -7.88
N LYS A 250 -1.38 3.63 -8.79
CA LYS A 250 -2.62 4.41 -8.69
C LYS A 250 -3.55 3.73 -7.68
N ILE A 251 -4.21 4.52 -6.85
CA ILE A 251 -5.29 4.10 -5.97
C ILE A 251 -6.43 5.11 -6.05
N TRP A 252 -7.65 4.64 -5.85
CA TRP A 252 -8.83 5.49 -5.63
C TRP A 252 -9.01 5.65 -4.14
N VAL A 253 -9.16 6.86 -3.64
CA VAL A 253 -9.22 7.14 -2.20
C VAL A 253 -10.49 7.91 -1.90
N ILE A 254 -11.20 7.51 -0.85
CA ILE A 254 -12.19 8.34 -0.19
C ILE A 254 -11.59 8.93 1.09
N ALA A 255 -11.70 10.24 1.24
CA ALA A 255 -11.11 10.98 2.33
C ALA A 255 -12.01 12.12 2.82
N GLN A 256 -11.81 12.52 4.07
CA GLN A 256 -12.42 13.73 4.64
C GLN A 256 -11.39 14.46 5.50
N LEU A 257 -11.27 15.78 5.28
CA LEU A 257 -10.29 16.63 5.98
C LEU A 257 -8.85 16.09 5.93
N GLY A 258 -8.48 15.44 4.82
CA GLY A 258 -7.15 14.84 4.63
C GLY A 258 -6.95 13.48 5.28
N PHE A 259 -7.93 12.95 6.03
CA PHE A 259 -7.89 11.60 6.57
C PHE A 259 -8.37 10.59 5.52
N PHE A 260 -7.54 9.58 5.24
CA PHE A 260 -7.88 8.50 4.30
C PHE A 260 -8.77 7.48 5.02
N ILE A 261 -10.00 7.35 4.55
CA ILE A 261 -11.01 6.49 5.17
C ILE A 261 -10.96 5.08 4.56
N HIS A 262 -10.93 5.00 3.23
CA HIS A 262 -10.88 3.77 2.46
C HIS A 262 -10.19 4.03 1.11
N TRP A 263 -9.64 2.99 0.49
CA TRP A 263 -9.08 3.06 -0.86
C TRP A 263 -9.23 1.75 -1.62
N LEU A 264 -9.14 1.84 -2.95
CA LEU A 264 -9.13 0.69 -3.85
C LEU A 264 -7.88 0.72 -4.72
N TRP A 265 -7.25 -0.44 -4.91
CA TRP A 265 -6.16 -0.58 -5.85
C TRP A 265 -6.64 -0.34 -7.27
N HIS A 266 -5.87 0.41 -8.04
CA HIS A 266 -6.09 0.46 -9.48
C HIS A 266 -5.45 -0.76 -10.15
N ILE A 267 -6.29 -1.65 -10.68
CA ILE A 267 -5.84 -2.78 -11.50
C ILE A 267 -5.85 -2.35 -12.96
N LYS A 268 -4.73 -2.51 -13.66
CA LYS A 268 -4.67 -2.26 -15.11
C LYS A 268 -5.33 -3.40 -15.87
N ASP A 269 -5.97 -3.07 -16.98
CA ASP A 269 -6.60 -4.05 -17.88
C ASP A 269 -7.67 -4.97 -17.22
N ALA A 270 -8.13 -4.67 -15.99
CA ALA A 270 -9.37 -5.27 -15.49
C ALA A 270 -10.54 -4.75 -16.33
N GLU A 271 -11.64 -5.50 -16.44
CA GLU A 271 -12.91 -5.02 -17.02
C GLU A 271 -13.33 -3.64 -16.44
N HIS A 272 -12.87 -3.36 -15.21
CA HIS A 272 -13.08 -2.11 -14.47
C HIS A 272 -11.80 -1.29 -14.25
N GLY A 273 -10.79 -1.45 -15.12
CA GLY A 273 -9.44 -0.95 -14.97
C GLY A 273 -8.74 -0.58 -16.27
N ALA A 274 -7.61 0.12 -16.16
CA ALA A 274 -7.03 0.87 -17.27
C ALA A 274 -6.39 0.06 -18.39
N GLU A 275 -7.05 -0.09 -19.54
CA GLU A 275 -6.37 -0.58 -20.73
C GLU A 275 -5.43 0.46 -21.35
N LYS A 276 -4.14 0.13 -21.52
CA LYS A 276 -3.23 0.87 -22.40
C LYS A 276 -3.19 0.22 -23.78
N LYS A 277 -3.50 1.00 -24.83
CA LYS A 277 -3.29 0.59 -26.22
C LYS A 277 -1.84 0.14 -26.43
N LYS A 278 -1.63 -1.14 -26.81
CA LYS A 278 -0.42 -1.58 -27.48
C LYS A 278 -0.30 -0.78 -28.79
N GLY A 279 0.69 0.09 -28.87
CA GLY A 279 1.04 0.74 -30.13
C GLY A 279 1.38 -0.33 -31.16
N LEU A 280 0.59 -0.43 -32.23
CA LEU A 280 0.98 -1.19 -33.41
C LEU A 280 2.30 -0.63 -33.91
N ARG A 281 3.38 -1.40 -33.77
CA ARG A 281 4.56 -1.25 -34.63
C ARG A 281 4.10 -1.63 -36.03
N GLN A 282 3.67 -0.65 -36.82
CA GLN A 282 3.58 -0.84 -38.26
C GLN A 282 5.00 -1.08 -38.78
N GLY A 283 5.29 -2.33 -39.13
CA GLY A 283 6.48 -2.68 -39.86
C GLY A 283 6.50 -1.91 -41.17
N ARG A 284 7.54 -1.10 -41.39
CA ARG A 284 7.85 -0.56 -42.72
C ARG A 284 8.04 -1.74 -43.66
N ARG A 285 7.06 -1.96 -44.55
CA ARG A 285 7.29 -2.72 -45.79
C ARG A 285 8.31 -1.94 -46.61
N ARG A 286 9.47 -2.57 -46.86
CA ARG A 286 10.34 -2.16 -47.97
C ARG A 286 9.65 -2.63 -49.24
N ASN A 287 9.28 -1.70 -50.10
CA ASN A 287 8.97 -2.00 -51.49
C ASN A 287 10.28 -2.12 -52.29
N PRO A 288 10.28 -2.94 -53.35
CA PRO A 288 11.48 -3.46 -54.02
C PRO A 288 12.41 -2.41 -54.59
#